data_AF-X1LT22-F1
#
_entry.id   AF-X1LT22-F1
#
_cell.length_a   1.000
_cell.length_b   1.000
_cell.length_c   1.000
_cell.angle_alpha   90.00
_cell.angle_beta   90.00
_cell.angle_gamma   90.00
#
_symmetry.space_group_name_H-M   'P 1'
#
loop_
_entity.id
_entity.type
_entity.pdbx_description
1 polymer ?
#
loop_
_entity_poly.entity_id
_entity_poly.type
_entity_poly.pdbx_seq_one_letter_code
_entity_poly.pdbx_strand_id
1 'polypeptide(L)'
;GNWEVMLRFFNGQPFGITDPVFNKEIAFYVFSLPFLNMLRGWFLSALIVTLLGTAGIYLLSYTVQRLRFDLARPALAHLGGLVIAILGLFAWGYWLGIWELVFSRRGVVFGASYADMHAKLPAQWILLAVVVICAGLVLVSVLRRKFRWALYGIGGWIVVAIVAGVIFPAVIQRFQVQPNELALEMPYIEHNIQFTREAFALNRVEEQSFPAEETPNPEDIVQNEVTISNIRLWDSRPLKDTYNQLQSIRLYY
;
A
#
# COMPACT_ATOMS: atom_id res chain seq x y z
N GLY A 1 -18.00 -9.65 -4.00
CA GLY A 1 -18.56 -8.65 -3.06
C GLY A 1 -17.66 -7.44 -3.00
N ASN A 2 -17.94 -6.42 -3.81
CA ASN A 2 -17.28 -5.10 -3.76
C ASN A 2 -18.30 -3.94 -3.75
N TRP A 3 -19.55 -4.22 -3.38
CA TRP A 3 -20.63 -3.23 -3.37
C TRP A 3 -20.31 -2.06 -2.42
N GLU A 4 -19.64 -2.35 -1.32
CA GLU A 4 -19.21 -1.34 -0.35
C GLU A 4 -18.23 -0.33 -0.95
N VAL A 5 -17.24 -0.78 -1.74
CA VAL A 5 -16.28 0.10 -2.41
C VAL A 5 -16.98 1.01 -3.43
N MET A 6 -17.96 0.47 -4.16
CA MET A 6 -18.78 1.26 -5.08
C MET A 6 -19.62 2.30 -4.34
N LEU A 7 -20.32 1.91 -3.28
CA LEU A 7 -21.14 2.85 -2.51
C LEU A 7 -20.31 3.95 -1.87
N ARG A 8 -19.15 3.61 -1.31
CA ARG A 8 -18.19 4.56 -0.75
C ARG A 8 -17.69 5.56 -1.79
N PHE A 9 -17.43 5.10 -3.02
CA PHE A 9 -17.03 5.98 -4.11
C PHE A 9 -18.14 6.98 -4.50
N PHE A 10 -19.37 6.51 -4.67
CA PHE A 10 -20.49 7.37 -5.09
C PHE A 10 -21.01 8.29 -3.99
N ASN A 11 -20.88 7.91 -2.72
CA ASN A 11 -21.38 8.66 -1.57
C ASN A 11 -20.25 9.30 -0.73
N GLY A 12 -19.03 9.33 -1.26
CA GLY A 12 -17.87 9.90 -0.57
C GLY A 12 -18.05 11.39 -0.28
N GLN A 13 -17.60 11.83 0.88
CA GLN A 13 -17.62 13.23 1.32
C GLN A 13 -16.21 13.70 1.65
N PRO A 14 -15.88 14.99 1.45
CA PRO A 14 -14.58 15.52 1.84
C PRO A 14 -14.44 15.48 3.37
N PHE A 15 -13.23 15.15 3.82
CA PHE A 15 -12.83 15.26 5.24
C PHE A 15 -12.41 16.70 5.59
N GLY A 16 -12.08 17.52 4.58
CA GLY A 16 -11.64 18.91 4.77
C GLY A 16 -10.17 19.06 5.14
N ILE A 17 -9.40 17.97 5.06
CA ILE A 17 -7.96 17.92 5.33
C ILE A 17 -7.24 17.21 4.19
N THR A 18 -6.00 17.63 3.93
CA THR A 18 -5.15 17.10 2.86
C THR A 18 -3.95 16.38 3.42
N ASP A 19 -3.49 15.35 2.73
CA ASP A 19 -2.30 14.61 3.11
C ASP A 19 -1.03 15.48 2.93
N PRO A 20 -0.04 15.37 3.82
CA PRO A 20 1.14 16.24 3.81
C PRO A 20 2.19 15.83 2.76
N VAL A 21 2.05 14.67 2.12
CA VAL A 21 3.04 14.09 1.21
C VAL A 21 2.77 14.51 -0.23
N PHE A 22 1.52 14.39 -0.66
CA PHE A 22 1.06 14.59 -2.02
C PHE A 22 0.03 15.74 -2.15
N ASN A 23 -0.36 16.37 -1.03
CA ASN A 23 -1.36 17.43 -1.00
C ASN A 23 -2.69 17.03 -1.66
N LYS A 24 -3.10 15.77 -1.51
CA LYS A 24 -4.40 15.26 -1.93
C LYS A 24 -5.33 15.18 -0.73
N GLU A 25 -6.60 15.46 -0.99
CA GLU A 25 -7.64 15.39 0.03
C GLU A 25 -7.87 13.93 0.46
N ILE A 26 -8.11 13.69 1.75
CA ILE A 26 -8.16 12.33 2.32
C ILE A 26 -9.24 11.45 1.71
N ALA A 27 -10.38 12.01 1.30
CA ALA A 27 -11.49 11.29 0.67
C ALA A 27 -11.05 10.61 -0.64
N PHE A 28 -10.03 11.12 -1.33
CA PHE A 28 -9.43 10.43 -2.47
C PHE A 28 -8.89 9.05 -2.05
N TYR A 29 -8.12 8.98 -0.97
CA TYR A 29 -7.49 7.73 -0.51
C TYR A 29 -8.49 6.75 0.11
N VAL A 30 -9.53 7.27 0.78
CA VAL A 30 -10.54 6.44 1.46
C VAL A 30 -11.61 5.92 0.50
N PHE A 31 -12.01 6.72 -0.50
CA PHE A 31 -13.15 6.39 -1.38
C PHE A 31 -12.76 6.13 -2.83
N SER A 32 -11.92 7.00 -3.42
CA SER A 32 -11.60 6.93 -4.85
C SER A 32 -10.54 5.89 -5.19
N LEU A 33 -9.42 5.90 -4.49
CA LEU A 33 -8.29 5.02 -4.75
C LEU A 33 -8.66 3.52 -4.66
N PRO A 34 -9.43 3.05 -3.65
CA PRO A 34 -9.87 1.65 -3.60
C PRO A 34 -10.77 1.27 -4.78
N PHE A 35 -11.64 2.19 -5.24
CA PHE A 35 -12.50 1.97 -6.41
C PHE A 35 -11.69 1.87 -7.70
N LEU A 36 -10.71 2.76 -7.91
CA LEU A 36 -9.82 2.72 -9.08
C LEU A 36 -9.00 1.43 -9.12
N ASN A 37 -8.50 0.97 -7.97
CA ASN A 37 -7.79 -0.30 -7.85
C ASN A 37 -8.68 -1.51 -8.12
N MET A 38 -9.91 -1.50 -7.59
CA MET A 38 -10.91 -2.53 -7.89
C MET A 38 -11.20 -2.60 -9.40
N LEU A 39 -11.41 -1.44 -10.04
CA LEU A 39 -11.71 -1.35 -11.47
C LEU A 39 -10.55 -1.88 -12.31
N ARG A 40 -9.32 -1.44 -12.00
CA ARG A 40 -8.10 -1.93 -12.63
C ARG A 40 -7.95 -3.44 -12.49
N GLY A 41 -8.14 -3.97 -11.27
CA GLY A 41 -8.05 -5.41 -11.00
C GLY A 41 -9.06 -6.22 -11.79
N TRP A 42 -10.31 -5.74 -11.85
CA TRP A 42 -11.38 -6.37 -12.63
C TRP A 42 -11.05 -6.42 -14.13
N PHE A 43 -10.66 -5.29 -14.72
CA PHE A 43 -10.27 -5.25 -16.13
C PHE A 43 -9.04 -6.12 -16.43
N LEU A 44 -8.06 -6.14 -15.52
CA LEU A 44 -6.86 -6.94 -15.68
C LEU A 44 -7.19 -8.42 -15.69
N SER A 45 -8.01 -8.90 -14.74
CA SER A 45 -8.47 -10.28 -14.70
C SER A 45 -9.28 -10.64 -15.96
N ALA A 46 -10.20 -9.78 -16.38
CA ALA A 46 -11.00 -10.00 -17.59
C ALA A 46 -10.13 -10.11 -18.86
N LEU A 47 -9.14 -9.22 -19.02
CA LEU A 47 -8.22 -9.25 -20.15
C LEU A 47 -7.28 -10.46 -20.12
N ILE A 48 -6.79 -10.87 -18.95
CA ILE A 48 -5.95 -12.08 -18.82
C ILE A 48 -6.75 -13.32 -19.21
N VAL A 49 -7.97 -13.48 -18.69
CA VAL A 49 -8.85 -14.60 -19.05
C VAL A 49 -9.16 -14.59 -20.55
N THR A 50 -9.43 -13.42 -21.13
CA THR A 50 -9.67 -13.27 -22.57
C THR A 50 -8.43 -13.62 -23.39
N LEU A 51 -7.25 -13.18 -22.97
CA LEU A 51 -5.97 -13.49 -23.62
C LEU A 51 -5.69 -14.99 -23.59
N LEU A 52 -5.83 -15.64 -22.43
CA LEU A 52 -5.61 -17.07 -22.29
C LEU A 52 -6.64 -17.89 -23.07
N GLY A 53 -7.91 -17.52 -23.02
CA GLY A 53 -8.99 -18.18 -23.76
C GLY A 53 -8.79 -18.08 -25.26
N THR A 54 -8.47 -16.88 -25.77
CA THR A 54 -8.23 -16.66 -27.21
C THR A 54 -6.95 -17.34 -27.69
N ALA A 55 -5.86 -17.28 -26.91
CA ALA A 55 -4.64 -18.02 -27.19
C ALA A 55 -4.89 -19.53 -27.22
N GLY A 56 -5.67 -20.07 -26.26
CA GLY A 56 -6.06 -21.47 -26.20
C GLY A 56 -6.87 -21.91 -27.42
N ILE A 57 -7.88 -21.12 -27.83
CA ILE A 57 -8.67 -21.38 -29.05
C ILE A 57 -7.77 -21.39 -30.29
N TYR A 58 -6.86 -20.42 -30.42
CA TYR A 58 -5.92 -20.39 -31.54
C TYR A 58 -5.00 -21.63 -31.54
N LEU A 59 -4.48 -22.05 -30.39
CA LEU A 59 -3.64 -23.26 -30.27
C LEU A 59 -4.41 -24.56 -30.61
N LEU A 60 -5.66 -24.68 -30.17
CA LEU A 60 -6.53 -25.82 -30.48
C LEU A 60 -6.89 -25.89 -31.97
N SER A 61 -7.32 -24.76 -32.55
CA SER A 61 -7.66 -24.68 -33.98
C SER A 61 -6.47 -25.05 -34.86
N TYR A 62 -5.26 -24.66 -34.45
CA TYR A 62 -4.02 -25.01 -35.10
C TYR A 62 -3.73 -26.53 -35.05
N THR A 63 -3.82 -27.12 -33.86
CA THR A 63 -3.58 -28.57 -33.66
C THR A 63 -4.50 -29.43 -34.53
N VAL A 64 -5.76 -29.00 -34.69
CA VAL A 64 -6.78 -29.72 -35.48
C VAL A 64 -6.57 -29.54 -36.99
N GLN A 65 -6.16 -28.35 -37.45
CA GLN A 65 -6.11 -28.03 -38.89
C GLN A 65 -4.79 -28.41 -39.60
N ARG A 66 -3.74 -28.86 -38.90
CA ARG A 66 -2.41 -29.26 -39.48
C ARG A 66 -1.78 -28.24 -40.44
N LEU A 67 -2.26 -26.99 -40.45
CA LEU A 67 -1.72 -25.93 -41.31
C LEU A 67 -0.41 -25.43 -40.73
N ARG A 68 0.51 -24.99 -41.60
CA ARG A 68 1.78 -24.37 -41.21
C ARG A 68 1.52 -23.14 -40.32
N PHE A 69 2.47 -22.84 -39.44
CA PHE A 69 2.44 -21.77 -38.42
C PHE A 69 2.39 -20.35 -39.04
N ASP A 70 1.42 -20.06 -39.90
CA ASP A 70 1.19 -18.72 -40.41
C ASP A 70 0.10 -18.08 -39.55
N LEU A 71 0.52 -17.48 -38.43
CA LEU A 71 -0.40 -16.68 -37.62
C LEU A 71 -1.02 -15.62 -38.55
N ALA A 72 -2.30 -15.81 -38.85
CA ALA A 72 -3.07 -14.89 -39.68
C ALA A 72 -2.97 -13.48 -39.08
N ARG A 73 -2.78 -12.46 -39.94
CA ARG A 73 -2.62 -11.06 -39.52
C ARG A 73 -3.67 -10.61 -38.48
N PRO A 74 -4.97 -10.99 -38.59
CA PRO A 74 -5.97 -10.63 -37.59
C PRO A 74 -5.70 -11.25 -36.20
N ALA A 75 -5.21 -12.48 -36.12
CA ALA A 75 -4.93 -13.16 -34.86
C ALA A 75 -3.77 -12.50 -34.10
N LEU A 76 -2.69 -12.14 -34.80
CA LEU A 76 -1.57 -11.38 -34.22
C LEU A 76 -2.00 -9.99 -33.75
N ALA A 77 -2.82 -9.29 -34.53
CA ALA A 77 -3.34 -7.98 -34.16
C ALA A 77 -4.23 -8.07 -32.92
N HIS A 78 -5.09 -9.09 -32.84
CA HIS A 78 -5.97 -9.31 -31.68
C HIS A 78 -5.18 -9.63 -30.41
N LEU A 79 -4.29 -10.63 -30.45
CA LEU A 79 -3.45 -10.99 -29.29
C LEU A 79 -2.53 -9.84 -28.87
N GLY A 80 -1.92 -9.15 -29.84
CA GLY A 80 -1.09 -7.97 -29.59
C GLY A 80 -1.86 -6.83 -28.95
N GLY A 81 -3.09 -6.56 -29.42
CA GLY A 81 -3.99 -5.57 -28.84
C GLY A 81 -4.35 -5.89 -27.38
N LEU A 82 -4.64 -7.15 -27.08
CA LEU A 82 -4.89 -7.61 -25.70
C LEU A 82 -3.66 -7.41 -24.81
N VAL A 83 -2.46 -7.76 -25.28
CA VAL A 83 -1.21 -7.54 -24.54
C VAL A 83 -0.97 -6.05 -24.29
N ILE A 84 -1.17 -5.19 -25.29
CA ILE A 84 -1.03 -3.73 -25.15
C ILE A 84 -2.02 -3.19 -24.12
N ALA A 85 -3.28 -3.63 -24.16
CA ALA A 85 -4.30 -3.24 -23.18
C ALA A 85 -3.90 -3.66 -21.76
N ILE A 86 -3.37 -4.87 -21.58
CA ILE A 86 -2.84 -5.34 -20.30
C ILE A 86 -1.67 -4.46 -19.82
N LEU A 87 -0.71 -4.14 -20.71
CA LEU A 87 0.40 -3.24 -20.38
C LEU A 87 -0.10 -1.83 -20.00
N GLY A 88 -1.17 -1.35 -20.62
CA GLY A 88 -1.86 -0.12 -20.22
C GLY A 88 -2.41 -0.17 -18.79
N LEU A 89 -2.98 -1.31 -18.37
CA LEU A 89 -3.43 -1.50 -16.98
C LEU A 89 -2.27 -1.63 -15.98
N PHE A 90 -1.11 -2.12 -16.42
CA PHE A 90 0.12 -2.03 -15.62
C PHE A 90 0.59 -0.59 -15.49
N ALA A 91 0.56 0.21 -16.56
CA ALA A 91 0.89 1.64 -16.52
C ALA A 91 -0.03 2.41 -15.55
N TRP A 92 -1.35 2.21 -15.67
CA TRP A 92 -2.32 2.71 -14.71
C TRP A 92 -1.95 2.27 -13.29
N GLY A 93 -1.54 1.01 -13.15
CA GLY A 93 -1.11 0.46 -11.88
C GLY A 93 0.05 1.14 -11.20
N TYR A 94 1.12 1.42 -11.96
CA TYR A 94 2.26 2.15 -11.42
C TYR A 94 1.86 3.57 -11.03
N TRP A 95 0.97 4.19 -11.80
CA TRP A 95 0.42 5.51 -11.44
C TRP A 95 -0.42 5.47 -10.16
N LEU A 96 -1.29 4.47 -9.97
CA LEU A 96 -2.03 4.31 -8.71
C LEU A 96 -1.10 3.99 -7.54
N GLY A 97 -0.05 3.20 -7.79
CA GLY A 97 0.95 2.82 -6.80
C GLY A 97 1.74 4.00 -6.22
N ILE A 98 1.73 5.17 -6.87
CA ILE A 98 2.26 6.42 -6.32
C ILE A 98 1.44 6.85 -5.11
N TRP A 99 0.11 6.87 -5.25
CA TRP A 99 -0.80 7.28 -4.19
C TRP A 99 -0.88 6.24 -3.08
N GLU A 100 -0.65 4.96 -3.39
CA GLU A 100 -0.62 3.88 -2.39
C GLU A 100 0.56 3.98 -1.42
N LEU A 101 1.58 4.81 -1.70
CA LEU A 101 2.73 4.96 -0.82
C LEU A 101 2.33 5.45 0.58
N VAL A 102 1.22 6.19 0.71
CA VAL A 102 0.70 6.62 2.03
C VAL A 102 0.15 5.47 2.88
N PHE A 103 0.01 4.27 2.32
CA PHE A 103 -0.45 3.05 3.01
C PHE A 103 0.68 2.02 3.21
N SER A 104 1.94 2.45 3.11
CA SER A 104 3.08 1.53 3.25
C SER A 104 3.21 0.99 4.68
N ARG A 105 3.70 -0.26 4.75
CA ARG A 105 3.91 -1.01 6.01
C ARG A 105 5.38 -1.31 6.29
N ARG A 106 6.30 -0.72 5.52
CA ARG A 106 7.74 -1.05 5.58
C ARG A 106 8.54 -0.21 6.56
N GLY A 107 8.06 1.00 6.89
CA GLY A 107 8.70 1.85 7.89
C GLY A 107 8.36 1.43 9.33
N VAL A 108 8.94 2.16 10.28
CA VAL A 108 8.64 2.00 11.73
C VAL A 108 7.16 2.25 12.02
N VAL A 109 6.53 3.14 11.24
CA VAL A 109 5.11 3.48 11.34
C VAL A 109 4.37 3.13 10.05
N PHE A 110 3.05 2.98 10.15
CA PHE A 110 2.18 2.82 8.99
C PHE A 110 2.06 4.15 8.24
N GLY A 111 2.43 4.19 6.97
CA GLY A 111 2.46 5.44 6.22
C GLY A 111 3.60 5.49 5.21
N ALA A 112 3.65 6.57 4.43
CA ALA A 112 4.80 6.83 3.56
C ALA A 112 6.06 6.97 4.42
N SER A 113 7.11 6.22 4.09
CA SER A 113 8.42 6.30 4.74
C SER A 113 9.45 7.03 3.88
N TYR A 114 10.63 7.31 4.43
CA TYR A 114 11.71 7.95 3.69
C TYR A 114 12.07 7.17 2.42
N ALA A 115 12.26 5.85 2.53
CA ALA A 115 12.60 5.01 1.38
C ALA A 115 11.46 4.94 0.35
N ASP A 116 10.20 5.05 0.79
CA ASP A 116 9.09 5.07 -0.15
C ASP A 116 9.06 6.36 -0.97
N MET A 117 9.32 7.50 -0.34
CA MET A 117 9.35 8.79 -1.03
C MET A 117 10.59 9.00 -1.90
N HIS A 118 11.75 8.49 -1.47
CA HIS A 118 13.01 8.74 -2.18
C HIS A 118 13.44 7.59 -3.11
N ALA A 119 12.87 6.39 -2.95
CA ALA A 119 13.20 5.24 -3.81
C ALA A 119 11.99 4.70 -4.57
N LYS A 120 10.88 4.40 -3.88
CA LYS A 120 9.70 3.80 -4.54
C LYS A 120 8.99 4.78 -5.46
N LEU A 121 8.81 6.04 -5.04
CA LEU A 121 8.15 7.04 -5.88
C LEU A 121 8.88 7.23 -7.23
N PRO A 122 10.21 7.46 -7.28
CA PRO A 122 10.96 7.45 -8.55
C PRO A 122 10.82 6.14 -9.32
N ALA A 123 10.87 4.99 -8.63
CA ALA A 123 10.71 3.69 -9.28
C ALA A 123 9.34 3.54 -9.96
N GLN A 124 8.25 4.00 -9.35
CA GLN A 124 6.90 3.98 -9.96
C GLN A 124 6.88 4.78 -11.27
N TRP A 125 7.49 5.97 -11.29
CA TRP A 125 7.59 6.79 -12.50
C TRP A 125 8.43 6.14 -13.60
N ILE A 126 9.58 5.57 -13.24
CA ILE A 126 10.44 4.83 -14.17
C ILE A 126 9.66 3.65 -14.76
N LEU A 127 8.97 2.88 -13.93
CA LEU A 127 8.21 1.72 -14.38
C LEU A 127 7.03 2.09 -15.27
N LEU A 128 6.35 3.20 -14.97
CA LEU A 128 5.32 3.77 -15.82
C LEU A 128 5.88 4.12 -17.20
N ALA A 129 7.01 4.83 -17.26
CA ALA A 129 7.64 5.18 -18.53
C ALA A 129 8.08 3.94 -19.32
N VAL A 130 8.73 2.99 -18.65
CA VAL A 130 9.23 1.75 -19.28
C VAL A 130 8.10 0.87 -19.80
N VAL A 131 6.99 0.74 -19.06
CA VAL A 131 5.87 -0.09 -19.53
C VAL A 131 5.14 0.55 -20.71
N VAL A 132 5.07 1.89 -20.78
CA VAL A 132 4.54 2.61 -21.94
C VAL A 132 5.44 2.41 -23.17
N ILE A 133 6.76 2.48 -23.00
CA ILE A 133 7.72 2.17 -24.07
C ILE A 133 7.58 0.70 -24.51
N CYS A 134 7.43 -0.23 -23.56
CA CYS A 134 7.19 -1.64 -23.84
C CYS A 134 5.90 -1.85 -24.67
N ALA A 135 4.80 -1.17 -24.32
CA ALA A 135 3.57 -1.20 -25.10
C ALA A 135 3.79 -0.72 -26.54
N GLY A 136 4.58 0.35 -26.73
CA GLY A 136 5.01 0.82 -28.05
C GLY A 136 5.85 -0.20 -28.82
N LEU A 137 6.78 -0.90 -28.17
CA LEU A 137 7.59 -1.95 -28.78
C LEU A 137 6.74 -3.16 -29.20
N VAL A 138 5.75 -3.54 -28.38
CA VAL A 138 4.78 -4.59 -28.73
C VAL A 138 3.94 -4.16 -29.94
N LEU A 139 3.49 -2.92 -29.98
CA LEU A 139 2.78 -2.37 -31.14
C LEU A 139 3.62 -2.44 -32.42
N VAL A 140 4.88 -2.01 -32.37
CA VAL A 140 5.83 -2.12 -33.48
C VAL A 140 6.07 -3.59 -33.86
N SER A 141 6.16 -4.49 -32.88
CA SER A 141 6.32 -5.92 -33.10
C SER A 141 5.16 -6.52 -33.89
N VAL A 142 3.93 -6.15 -33.54
CA VAL A 142 2.68 -6.56 -34.21
C VAL A 142 2.64 -6.01 -35.65
N LEU A 143 2.90 -4.72 -35.83
CA LEU A 143 2.85 -4.07 -37.14
C LEU A 143 3.96 -4.58 -38.09
N ARG A 144 5.16 -4.82 -37.58
CA ARG A 144 6.32 -5.29 -38.36
C ARG A 144 6.43 -6.82 -38.44
N ARG A 145 5.53 -7.57 -37.78
CA ARG A 145 5.54 -9.04 -37.65
C ARG A 145 6.89 -9.59 -37.14
N LYS A 146 7.55 -8.85 -36.24
CA LYS A 146 8.87 -9.22 -35.67
C LYS A 146 8.73 -9.44 -34.17
N PHE A 147 8.44 -10.68 -33.77
CA PHE A 147 8.17 -11.05 -32.36
C PHE A 147 9.32 -10.71 -31.40
N ARG A 148 10.57 -10.66 -31.89
CA ARG A 148 11.75 -10.30 -31.09
C ARG A 148 11.60 -8.96 -30.36
N TRP A 149 10.94 -7.96 -30.97
CA TRP A 149 10.73 -6.66 -30.34
C TRP A 149 9.78 -6.74 -29.14
N ALA A 150 8.72 -7.54 -29.21
CA ALA A 150 7.83 -7.78 -28.08
C ALA A 150 8.59 -8.51 -26.95
N LEU A 151 9.40 -9.53 -27.30
CA LEU A 151 10.19 -10.27 -26.32
C LEU A 151 11.22 -9.37 -25.60
N TYR A 152 11.92 -8.50 -26.33
CA TYR A 152 12.87 -7.55 -25.73
C TYR A 152 12.17 -6.50 -24.87
N GLY A 153 11.02 -5.98 -25.32
CA GLY A 153 10.23 -5.03 -24.55
C GLY A 153 9.74 -5.63 -23.23
N ILE A 154 9.08 -6.79 -23.29
CA ILE A 154 8.51 -7.46 -22.10
C ILE A 154 9.63 -7.92 -21.17
N GLY A 155 10.68 -8.56 -21.71
CA GLY A 155 11.82 -9.01 -20.91
C GLY A 155 12.55 -7.85 -20.23
N GLY A 156 12.80 -6.76 -20.96
CA GLY A 156 13.40 -5.55 -20.41
C GLY A 156 12.55 -4.91 -19.32
N TRP A 157 11.24 -4.80 -19.54
CA TRP A 157 10.30 -4.31 -18.53
C TRP A 157 10.31 -5.16 -17.25
N ILE A 158 10.30 -6.49 -17.36
CA ILE A 158 10.39 -7.39 -16.20
C ILE A 158 11.69 -7.17 -15.42
N VAL A 159 12.83 -7.05 -16.11
CA VAL A 159 14.12 -6.78 -15.46
C VAL A 159 14.08 -5.44 -14.70
N VAL A 160 13.57 -4.38 -15.33
CA VAL A 160 13.45 -3.08 -14.67
C VAL A 160 12.46 -3.14 -13.50
N ALA A 161 11.36 -3.89 -13.61
CA ALA A 161 10.40 -4.10 -12.53
C ALA A 161 11.05 -4.73 -11.29
N ILE A 162 11.93 -5.69 -11.47
CA ILE A 162 12.67 -6.31 -10.36
C ILE A 162 13.71 -5.33 -9.79
N VAL A 163 14.51 -4.72 -10.66
CA VAL A 163 15.61 -3.84 -10.22
C VAL A 163 15.09 -2.56 -9.57
N ALA A 164 14.27 -1.78 -10.27
CA ALA A 164 13.73 -0.52 -9.77
C ALA A 164 12.66 -0.75 -8.70
N GLY A 165 11.82 -1.77 -8.87
CA GLY A 165 10.68 -2.02 -7.99
C GLY A 165 11.06 -2.71 -6.68
N VAL A 166 12.04 -3.63 -6.67
CA VAL A 166 12.35 -4.44 -5.49
C VAL A 166 13.75 -4.14 -4.96
N ILE A 167 14.77 -4.27 -5.82
CA ILE A 167 16.17 -4.20 -5.38
C ILE A 167 16.53 -2.79 -4.93
N PHE A 168 16.24 -1.77 -5.74
CA PHE A 168 16.65 -0.39 -5.46
C PHE A 168 16.08 0.15 -4.13
N PRO A 169 14.78 0.03 -3.84
CA PRO A 169 14.23 0.42 -2.54
C PRO A 169 14.81 -0.36 -1.37
N ALA A 170 15.10 -1.66 -1.54
CA ALA A 170 15.70 -2.48 -0.48
C ALA A 170 17.13 -2.03 -0.16
N VAL A 171 17.90 -1.63 -1.17
CA VAL A 171 19.24 -1.06 -1.01
C VAL A 171 19.17 0.26 -0.24
N ILE A 172 18.29 1.19 -0.64
CA ILE A 172 18.13 2.47 0.07
C ILE A 172 17.68 2.24 1.51
N GLN A 173 16.71 1.35 1.76
CA GLN A 173 16.29 1.03 3.12
C GLN A 173 17.45 0.51 3.96
N ARG A 174 18.23 -0.46 3.44
CA ARG A 174 19.28 -1.14 4.19
C ARG A 174 20.52 -0.27 4.46
N PHE A 175 20.93 0.52 3.47
CA PHE A 175 22.21 1.23 3.51
C PHE A 175 22.10 2.72 3.82
N GLN A 176 20.92 3.32 3.66
CA GLN A 176 20.70 4.74 3.94
C GLN A 176 19.74 4.95 5.10
N VAL A 177 18.59 4.25 5.13
CA VAL A 177 17.56 4.45 6.16
C VAL A 177 17.93 3.77 7.47
N GLN A 178 18.12 2.45 7.49
CA GLN A 178 18.40 1.70 8.72
C GLN A 178 19.57 2.23 9.56
N PRO A 179 20.69 2.72 8.98
CA PRO A 179 21.79 3.28 9.79
C PRO A 179 21.46 4.59 10.51
N ASN A 180 20.47 5.35 10.02
CA ASN A 180 20.08 6.65 10.58
C ASN A 180 18.54 6.82 10.53
N GLU A 181 17.83 5.80 11.01
CA GLU A 181 16.38 5.68 10.80
C GLU A 181 15.62 6.79 11.50
N LEU A 182 15.99 7.12 12.74
CA LEU A 182 15.33 8.19 13.51
C LEU A 182 15.36 9.53 12.76
N ALA A 183 16.54 9.96 12.28
CA ALA A 183 16.65 11.27 11.63
C ALA A 183 15.92 11.33 10.28
N LEU A 184 15.93 10.24 9.51
CA LEU A 184 15.32 10.19 8.18
C LEU A 184 13.81 9.96 8.24
N GLU A 185 13.33 9.19 9.21
CA GLU A 185 11.91 8.85 9.37
C GLU A 185 11.15 9.85 10.27
N MET A 186 11.85 10.70 11.05
CA MET A 186 11.24 11.69 11.95
C MET A 186 10.06 12.48 11.35
N PRO A 187 10.18 13.12 10.15
CA PRO A 187 9.05 13.88 9.59
C PRO A 187 7.85 12.98 9.26
N TYR A 188 8.08 11.74 8.84
CA TYR A 188 7.01 10.79 8.52
C TYR A 188 6.34 10.25 9.78
N ILE A 189 7.11 10.05 10.85
CA ILE A 189 6.59 9.70 12.18
C ILE A 189 5.73 10.84 12.73
N GLU A 190 6.18 12.08 12.61
CA GLU A 190 5.43 13.26 13.06
C GLU A 190 4.09 13.39 12.31
N HIS A 191 4.09 13.22 10.98
CA HIS A 191 2.85 13.18 10.21
C HIS A 191 1.91 12.06 10.68
N ASN A 192 2.43 10.85 10.94
CA ASN A 192 1.63 9.73 11.43
C ASN A 192 1.01 10.04 12.80
N ILE A 193 1.78 10.59 13.74
CA ILE A 193 1.31 10.98 15.07
C ILE A 193 0.21 12.03 14.92
N GLN A 194 0.44 13.08 14.14
CA GLN A 194 -0.54 14.16 13.94
C GLN A 194 -1.85 13.64 13.36
N PHE A 195 -1.80 12.84 12.29
CA PHE A 195 -3.00 12.33 11.63
C PHE A 195 -3.71 11.26 12.46
N THR A 196 -2.99 10.47 13.27
CA THR A 196 -3.60 9.54 14.22
C THR A 196 -4.34 10.31 15.31
N ARG A 197 -3.70 11.33 15.89
CA ARG A 197 -4.37 12.18 16.90
C ARG A 197 -5.60 12.88 16.35
N GLU A 198 -5.53 13.36 15.11
CA GLU A 198 -6.66 13.99 14.44
C GLU A 198 -7.80 12.99 14.19
N ALA A 199 -7.48 11.80 13.65
CA ALA A 199 -8.46 10.76 13.35
C ALA A 199 -9.21 10.24 14.60
N PHE A 200 -8.50 10.11 15.72
CA PHE A 200 -9.08 9.69 17.00
C PHE A 200 -9.59 10.86 17.85
N ALA A 201 -9.57 12.09 17.34
CA ALA A 201 -9.93 13.30 18.06
C ALA A 201 -9.18 13.49 19.40
N LEU A 202 -7.95 12.98 19.50
CA LEU A 202 -7.09 13.11 20.69
C LEU A 202 -6.62 14.55 20.92
N ASN A 203 -6.78 15.41 19.91
CA ASN A 203 -6.54 16.85 20.03
C ASN A 203 -7.66 17.60 20.79
N ARG A 204 -8.77 16.92 21.11
CA ARG A 204 -9.95 17.48 21.77
C ARG A 204 -10.21 16.86 23.14
N VAL A 205 -9.20 16.24 23.75
CA VAL A 205 -9.31 15.62 25.07
C VAL A 205 -9.04 16.67 26.15
N GLU A 206 -9.96 16.78 27.10
CA GLU A 206 -9.77 17.58 28.30
C GLU A 206 -9.07 16.73 29.36
N GLU A 207 -7.86 17.13 29.73
CA GLU A 207 -7.16 16.50 30.85
C GLU A 207 -7.75 17.02 32.16
N GLN A 208 -8.31 16.11 32.96
CA GLN A 208 -8.71 16.41 34.32
C GLN A 208 -7.68 15.81 35.27
N SER A 209 -7.06 16.66 36.06
CA SER A 209 -6.27 16.22 37.20
C SER A 209 -7.21 15.51 38.19
N PHE A 210 -6.99 14.22 38.43
CA PHE A 210 -7.55 13.53 39.58
C PHE A 210 -6.51 13.65 40.71
N PRO A 211 -6.60 14.67 41.58
CA PRO A 211 -5.71 14.76 42.71
C PRO A 211 -5.90 13.51 43.56
N ALA A 212 -4.80 12.85 43.95
CA ALA A 212 -4.88 11.89 45.03
C ALA A 212 -5.36 12.65 46.27
N GLU A 213 -6.59 12.42 46.70
CA GLU A 213 -7.16 13.08 47.87
C GLU A 213 -6.32 12.82 49.11
N GLU A 214 -6.40 13.76 50.07
CA GLU A 214 -5.82 13.60 51.39
C GLU A 214 -6.37 12.34 52.10
N THR A 215 -5.69 11.91 53.15
CA THR A 215 -6.07 10.74 53.96
C THR A 215 -7.58 10.71 54.26
N PRO A 216 -8.26 9.58 54.01
CA PRO A 216 -9.71 9.47 54.17
C PRO A 216 -10.15 9.84 55.58
N ASN A 217 -11.28 10.53 55.70
CA ASN A 217 -11.87 10.81 57.00
C ASN A 217 -12.60 9.55 57.54
N PRO A 218 -12.94 9.50 58.84
CA PRO A 218 -13.63 8.35 59.42
C PRO A 218 -15.01 8.05 58.80
N GLU A 219 -15.71 9.06 58.28
CA GLU A 219 -17.02 8.90 57.62
C GLU A 219 -16.87 8.27 56.23
N ASP A 220 -15.79 8.55 55.50
CA ASP A 220 -15.46 7.93 54.21
C ASP A 220 -15.23 6.42 54.35
N ILE A 221 -14.60 6.01 55.47
CA ILE A 221 -14.36 4.59 55.79
C ILE A 221 -15.68 3.85 56.02
N VAL A 222 -16.61 4.48 56.75
CA VAL A 222 -17.93 3.89 57.04
C VAL A 222 -18.79 3.82 55.77
N GLN A 223 -18.74 4.83 54.91
CA GLN A 223 -19.50 4.86 53.66
C GLN A 223 -18.96 3.89 52.59
N ASN A 224 -17.69 3.48 52.68
CA ASN A 224 -17.02 2.63 51.69
C ASN A 224 -16.61 1.26 52.25
N GLU A 225 -17.42 0.66 53.14
CA GLU A 225 -17.13 -0.64 53.78
C GLU A 225 -16.71 -1.73 52.77
N VAL A 226 -17.40 -1.83 51.64
CA VAL A 226 -17.11 -2.83 50.58
C VAL A 226 -15.72 -2.64 49.96
N THR A 227 -15.27 -1.39 49.82
CA THR A 227 -13.92 -1.08 49.32
C THR A 227 -12.88 -1.41 50.39
N ILE A 228 -13.12 -1.04 51.65
CA ILE A 228 -12.23 -1.34 52.78
C ILE A 228 -12.07 -2.85 52.98
N SER A 229 -13.16 -3.61 52.90
CA SER A 229 -13.14 -5.07 53.06
C SER A 229 -12.41 -5.79 51.92
N ASN A 230 -12.24 -5.14 50.77
CA ASN A 230 -11.59 -5.70 49.58
C ASN A 230 -10.32 -4.94 49.16
N ILE A 231 -9.79 -4.06 50.01
CA ILE A 231 -8.57 -3.31 49.70
C ILE A 231 -7.42 -4.30 49.47
N ARG A 232 -6.82 -4.23 48.28
CA ARG A 232 -5.63 -5.01 47.97
C ARG A 232 -4.44 -4.34 48.64
N LEU A 233 -3.82 -5.04 49.59
CA LEU A 233 -2.54 -4.62 50.15
C LEU A 233 -1.44 -4.85 49.12
N TRP A 234 -0.81 -3.76 48.67
CA TRP A 234 0.31 -3.81 47.74
C TRP A 234 1.62 -3.86 48.54
N ASP A 235 2.24 -5.04 48.63
CA ASP A 235 3.59 -5.16 49.18
C ASP A 235 4.60 -4.63 48.16
N SER A 236 5.50 -3.75 48.59
CA SER A 236 6.47 -3.09 47.71
C SER A 236 7.46 -4.07 47.05
N ARG A 237 7.72 -5.23 47.66
CA ARG A 237 8.66 -6.24 47.16
C ARG A 237 8.16 -6.91 45.87
N PRO A 238 6.99 -7.60 45.85
CA PRO A 238 6.45 -8.18 44.62
C PRO A 238 6.03 -7.12 43.60
N LEU A 239 5.65 -5.91 44.04
CA LEU A 239 5.27 -4.83 43.13
C LEU A 239 6.46 -4.36 42.28
N LYS A 240 7.64 -4.24 42.88
CA LYS A 240 8.87 -3.84 42.17
C LYS A 240 9.28 -4.89 41.15
N ASP A 241 9.19 -6.17 41.49
CA ASP A 241 9.45 -7.27 40.57
C ASP A 241 8.44 -7.28 39.40
N THR A 242 7.17 -7.05 39.69
CA THR A 242 6.11 -6.96 38.68
C THR A 242 6.30 -5.75 37.75
N TYR A 243 6.63 -4.58 38.29
CA TYR A 243 6.92 -3.39 37.48
C TYR A 243 8.14 -3.59 36.59
N ASN A 244 9.22 -4.17 37.12
CA ASN A 244 10.40 -4.49 36.31
C ASN A 244 10.06 -5.50 35.22
N GLN A 245 9.24 -6.52 35.47
CA GLN A 245 8.78 -7.45 34.45
C GLN A 245 7.90 -6.79 33.38
N LEU A 246 6.90 -5.98 33.77
CA LEU A 246 5.99 -5.32 32.84
C LEU A 246 6.65 -4.19 32.04
N GLN A 247 7.53 -3.41 32.67
CA GLN A 247 8.23 -2.27 32.03
C GLN A 247 9.49 -2.70 31.28
N SER A 248 10.14 -3.83 31.64
CA SER A 248 11.28 -4.36 30.86
C SER A 248 10.85 -4.84 29.47
N ILE A 249 9.58 -5.20 29.28
CA ILE A 249 9.00 -5.44 27.95
C ILE A 249 8.53 -4.11 27.33
N ARG A 250 9.39 -3.12 27.35
CA ARG A 250 9.40 -2.09 26.31
C ARG A 250 10.76 -2.15 25.68
N LEU A 251 10.82 -2.68 24.46
CA LEU A 251 11.97 -2.44 23.61
C LEU A 251 12.12 -0.92 23.56
N TYR A 252 13.25 -0.40 24.07
CA TYR A 252 13.71 0.92 23.73
C TYR A 252 13.72 0.96 22.20
N TYR A 253 12.83 1.76 21.62
CA TYR A 253 12.87 2.15 20.22
C TYR A 253 13.62 3.47 20.13
#